data_AF-R7UJN7-F1
#
_entry.id   AF-R7UJN7-F1
#
_cell.length_a   1.000
_cell.length_b   1.000
_cell.length_c   1.000
_cell.angle_alpha   90.00
_cell.angle_beta   90.00
_cell.angle_gamma   90.00
#
_symmetry.space_group_name_H-M   'P 1'
#
loop_
_entity.id
_entity.type
_entity.pdbx_description
1 polymer ?
#
loop_
_entity_poly.entity_id
_entity_poly.type
_entity_poly.pdbx_seq_one_letter_code
_entity_poly.pdbx_strand_id
1 'polypeptide(L)' 'ISKILEKLMFSRLMSFIKRSNLLYSYQFGFRENQGANMALITTVDRILQAHERGEIVIVLFLDF' A
#
# COMPACT_ATOMS: atom_id res chain seq x y z
N ILE A 1 16.65 -0.31 25.10
CA ILE A 1 15.82 -1.54 25.21
C ILE A 1 14.50 -1.41 24.46
N SER A 2 13.66 -0.40 24.71
CA SER A 2 12.35 -0.22 24.02
C SER A 2 12.41 -0.34 22.48
N LYS A 3 13.29 0.41 21.81
CA LYS A 3 13.43 0.34 20.33
C LYS A 3 13.88 -1.02 19.78
N ILE A 4 14.58 -1.82 20.60
CA ILE A 4 15.00 -3.17 20.21
C ILE A 4 13.79 -4.11 20.24
N LEU A 5 12.97 -4.02 21.29
CA LEU A 5 11.73 -4.77 21.41
C LEU A 5 10.72 -4.38 20.32
N GLU A 6 10.59 -3.09 20.02
CA GLU A 6 9.75 -2.57 18.93
C GLU A 6 10.16 -3.19 17.58
N LYS A 7 11.46 -3.18 17.26
CA LYS A 7 11.98 -3.77 16.01
C LYS A 7 11.76 -5.28 15.95
N LEU A 8 11.92 -5.98 17.07
CA LEU A 8 11.67 -7.43 17.16
C LEU A 8 10.19 -7.76 16.91
N MET A 9 9.29 -7.02 17.57
CA MET A 9 7.84 -7.15 17.40
C MET A 9 7.43 -6.87 15.96
N PHE A 10 7.91 -5.76 15.39
CA PHE A 10 7.65 -5.40 14.00
C PHE A 10 8.08 -6.52 13.04
N SER A 11 9.29 -7.06 13.20
CA SER A 11 9.81 -8.12 12.34
C SER A 11 8.96 -9.39 12.40
N ARG A 12 8.57 -9.83 13.61
CA ARG A 12 7.72 -11.01 13.80
C ARG A 12 6.33 -10.81 13.20
N LEU A 13 5.70 -9.67 13.49
CA LEU A 13 4.38 -9.33 13.00
C LEU A 13 4.35 -9.23 11.48
N MET A 14 5.31 -8.51 10.89
CA MET A 14 5.40 -8.35 9.44
C MET A 14 5.64 -9.70 8.75
N SER A 15 6.44 -10.59 9.34
CA SER A 15 6.61 -11.96 8.82
C SER A 15 5.29 -12.73 8.79
N PHE A 16 4.50 -12.66 9.86
CA PHE A 16 3.20 -13.31 9.93
C PHE A 16 2.20 -12.73 8.91
N ILE A 17 2.11 -11.40 8.83
CA ILE A 17 1.24 -10.68 7.89
C ILE A 17 1.56 -11.06 6.45
N LYS A 18 2.86 -11.08 6.07
CA LYS A 18 3.31 -11.47 4.73
C LYS A 18 2.97 -12.93 4.42
N ARG A 19 3.24 -13.85 5.34
CA ARG A 19 2.94 -15.30 5.15
C ARG A 19 1.45 -15.58 5.01
N SER A 20 0.63 -14.78 5.68
CA SER A 20 -0.83 -14.94 5.70
C SER A 20 -1.55 -14.13 4.61
N ASN A 21 -0.81 -13.42 3.75
CA ASN A 21 -1.35 -12.57 2.68
C ASN A 21 -2.42 -11.56 3.14
N LEU A 22 -2.24 -10.96 4.32
CA LEU A 22 -3.25 -10.08 4.92
C LEU A 22 -3.24 -8.63 4.39
N LEU A 23 -2.19 -8.24 3.66
CA LEU A 23 -2.08 -6.90 3.10
C LEU A 23 -2.78 -6.81 1.75
N TYR A 24 -3.57 -5.75 1.57
CA TYR A 24 -4.18 -5.45 0.28
C TYR A 24 -3.11 -5.24 -0.80
N SER A 25 -3.35 -5.77 -2.00
CA SER A 25 -2.37 -5.77 -3.09
C SER A 25 -1.86 -4.37 -3.46
N TYR A 26 -2.70 -3.34 -3.32
CA TYR A 26 -2.37 -1.94 -3.59
C TYR A 26 -2.18 -1.11 -2.30
N GLN A 27 -1.86 -1.75 -1.18
CA GLN A 27 -1.40 -1.04 0.02
C GLN A 27 0.09 -0.72 -0.15
N PHE A 28 0.41 0.53 -0.48
CA PHE A 28 1.79 0.96 -0.69
C PHE A 28 2.48 1.46 0.58
N GLY A 29 1.75 1.68 1.67
CA GLY A 29 2.33 2.05 2.97
C GLY A 29 2.77 0.82 3.76
N PHE A 30 3.85 0.96 4.53
CA PHE A 30 4.31 -0.06 5.49
C PHE A 30 4.69 -1.42 4.87
N ARG A 31 4.97 -1.45 3.56
CA ARG A 31 5.46 -2.63 2.84
C ARG A 31 6.85 -2.36 2.29
N GLU A 32 7.70 -3.38 2.37
CA GLU A 32 8.99 -3.35 1.68
C GLU A 32 8.76 -3.23 0.17
N ASN A 33 9.58 -2.41 -0.50
CA ASN A 33 9.59 -2.21 -1.94
C ASN A 33 8.30 -1.65 -2.56
N GLN A 34 7.33 -1.22 -1.76
CA GLN A 34 6.19 -0.43 -2.21
C GLN A 34 6.25 0.91 -1.46
N GLY A 35 6.56 1.98 -2.18
CA GLY A 35 6.66 3.32 -1.62
C GLY A 35 5.59 4.26 -2.18
N ALA A 36 5.55 5.49 -1.66
CA ALA A 36 4.61 6.52 -2.11
C ALA A 36 4.64 6.76 -3.63
N ASN A 37 5.83 6.67 -4.24
CA ASN A 37 5.99 6.81 -5.70
C ASN A 37 5.19 5.74 -6.47
N MET A 38 5.19 4.49 -6.01
CA MET A 38 4.42 3.41 -6.65
C MET A 38 2.91 3.64 -6.49
N ALA A 39 2.48 4.23 -5.37
CA ALA A 39 1.08 4.60 -5.16
C ALA A 39 0.63 5.65 -6.19
N LEU A 40 1.44 6.69 -6.39
CA LEU A 40 1.17 7.75 -7.36
C LEU A 40 1.15 7.20 -8.79
N ILE A 41 2.17 6.44 -9.18
CA ILE A 41 2.27 5.84 -10.51
C ILE A 41 1.03 4.97 -10.79
N THR A 42 0.68 4.08 -9.85
CA THR A 42 -0.50 3.20 -10.02
C THR A 42 -1.80 3.97 -10.09
N THR A 43 -1.91 5.08 -9.35
CA THR A 43 -3.11 5.92 -9.37
C THR A 43 -3.26 6.64 -10.71
N VAL A 44 -2.19 7.25 -11.22
CA VAL A 44 -2.18 7.92 -12.52
C VAL A 44 -2.47 6.93 -13.64
N ASP A 45 -1.83 5.76 -13.62
CA ASP A 45 -2.04 4.70 -14.61
C ASP A 45 -3.53 4.28 -14.68
N ARG A 46 -4.17 4.09 -13.52
CA ARG A 46 -5.61 3.78 -13.46
C ARG A 46 -6.49 4.88 -14.03
N ILE A 47 -6.16 6.15 -13.75
CA ILE A 47 -6.89 7.30 -14.27
C ILE A 47 -6.78 7.35 -15.81
N LEU A 48 -5.56 7.19 -16.33
CA LEU A 48 -5.30 7.19 -17.77
C LEU A 48 -6.05 6.07 -18.48
N GLN A 49 -5.99 4.85 -17.95
CA GLN A 49 -6.69 3.71 -18.52
C GLN A 49 -8.21 3.88 -18.52
N ALA A 50 -8.79 4.45 -17.46
CA ALA A 50 -10.22 4.74 -17.41
C ALA A 50 -10.60 5.84 -18.41
N HIS A 51 -9.76 6.87 -18.54
CA HIS A 51 -9.95 7.94 -19.51
C HIS A 51 -9.94 7.41 -20.95
N GLU A 52 -8.98 6.55 -21.31
CA GLU A 52 -8.89 5.91 -22.63
C GLU A 52 -10.13 5.07 -22.96
N ARG A 53 -10.78 4.48 -21.95
CA ARG A 53 -12.02 3.71 -22.12
C ARG A 53 -13.29 4.57 -22.10
N GLY A 54 -13.18 5.88 -21.92
CA GLY A 54 -14.32 6.78 -21.78
C GLY A 54 -15.11 6.58 -20.48
N GLU A 55 -14.48 6.00 -19.46
CA GLU A 55 -15.09 5.76 -18.15
C GLU A 55 -15.05 7.02 -17.27
N ILE A 56 -16.04 7.16 -16.40
CA ILE A 56 -16.05 8.22 -15.37
C ILE A 56 -15.14 7.79 -14.22
N VAL A 57 -14.20 8.66 -13.86
CA VAL A 57 -13.29 8.44 -12.73
C VAL A 57 -13.80 9.19 -11.50
N ILE A 58 -13.94 8.48 -10.38
CA ILE A 58 -14.25 9.07 -9.07
C ILE A 58 -13.12 8.72 -8.11
N VAL A 59 -12.55 9.73 -7.46
CA VAL A 59 -11.51 9.57 -6.44
C VAL A 59 -12.08 9.90 -5.07
N LEU A 60 -12.03 8.94 -4.16
CA LEU A 60 -12.47 9.10 -2.77
C LEU A 60 -11.25 9.17 -1.86
N PHE A 61 -11.07 10.29 -1.19
CA PHE A 61 -10.04 10.46 -0.17
C PHE A 61 -10.68 10.25 1.20
N LEU A 62 -10.15 9.28 1.94
CA LEU A 62 -10.58 8.93 3.30
C LEU A 62 -9.41 9.21 4.25
N ASP A 63 -9.70 9.84 5.37
CA ASP A 63 -8.75 10.09 6.46
C ASP A 63 -9.42 9.71 7.80
N PHE A 64 -8.62 9.35 8.81
CA PHE A 64 -9.09 8.84 10.11
C PHE A 64 -8.37 9.46 11.30
#